data_AF-A0A7V8IQZ3-F1
#
_entry.id   AF-A0A7V8IQZ3-F1
#
_cell.length_a   1.000
_cell.length_b   1.000
_cell.length_c   1.000
_cell.angle_alpha   90.00
_cell.angle_beta   90.00
_cell.angle_gamma   90.00
#
_symmetry.space_group_name_H-M   'P 1'
#
loop_
_entity.id
_entity.type
_entity.pdbx_description
1 polymer ?
#
loop_
_entity_poly.entity_id
_entity_poly.type
_entity_poly.pdbx_seq_one_letter_code
_entity_poly.pdbx_strand_id
1 'polypeptide(L)'
;MKQDPAEELLSKIQGGYSLPSLSLVALKLVDLASSENSSIDDMARLIETDPALTVRLLRLANSVFFKSSSPATTIEQAIMRIGSNHLRIMALSLSLRDTFPMGKVGTMDYELFWRSSVYRALLAKTLAQSLATCKSEEAFVAGLVLEIGFLIFHDLFLKEKPVTREFHFYPLKPLLQWEQKEFGIDHRQVGEAALRFWRFPDAIVSCQQVHSFDEYSDTVAPLTLVTEVSREFAALICEESLEWAPVFKKAEDVYGLNQDVLSDILIATFEEVDHIAESLRVGMSRDKDVVGLIQKANTSLCELSSKVLIWQDQLARQPLPSFDALKRQESPQIKDTLQAVAHEIRNPLLIVGGFAKRLSTSLEQDSEGWKYVQIILEESKRLEAALAAMTGESTAN
;
A
#
# COMPACT_ATOMS: atom_id res chain seq x y z
N MET A 1 -36.35 18.56 14.13
CA MET A 1 -34.92 18.35 14.44
C MET A 1 -34.12 19.07 13.37
N LYS A 2 -33.17 19.94 13.74
CA LYS A 2 -32.18 20.43 12.77
C LYS A 2 -31.25 19.24 12.46
N GLN A 3 -31.01 18.94 11.19
CA GLN A 3 -30.00 17.96 10.79
C GLN A 3 -28.63 18.39 11.31
N ASP A 4 -27.79 17.41 11.62
CA ASP A 4 -26.39 17.65 11.98
C ASP A 4 -25.69 18.36 10.80
N PRO A 5 -25.00 19.50 11.02
CA PRO A 5 -24.25 20.18 9.95
C PRO A 5 -23.29 19.27 9.17
N ALA A 6 -22.73 18.25 9.82
CA ALA A 6 -21.89 17.24 9.18
C ALA A 6 -22.68 16.36 8.19
N GLU A 7 -23.85 15.86 8.61
CA GLU A 7 -24.74 15.08 7.74
C GLU A 7 -25.27 15.92 6.57
N GLU A 8 -25.56 17.21 6.80
CA GLU A 8 -25.98 18.13 5.75
C GLU A 8 -24.87 18.33 4.71
N LEU A 9 -23.62 18.46 5.14
CA LEU A 9 -22.47 18.60 4.24
C LEU A 9 -22.23 17.34 3.43
N LEU A 10 -22.27 16.15 4.04
CA LEU A 10 -22.15 14.88 3.30
C LEU A 10 -23.25 14.71 2.27
N SER A 11 -24.50 15.07 2.61
CA SER A 11 -25.62 15.07 1.67
C SER A 11 -25.39 16.03 0.49
N LYS A 12 -24.82 17.22 0.75
CA LYS A 12 -24.42 18.15 -0.31
C LYS A 12 -23.32 17.59 -1.20
N ILE A 13 -22.30 16.94 -0.63
CA ILE A 13 -21.20 16.32 -1.40
C ILE A 13 -21.73 15.17 -2.26
N GLN A 14 -22.66 14.34 -1.75
CA GLN A 14 -23.37 13.33 -2.53
C GLN A 14 -24.20 13.93 -3.67
N GLY A 15 -24.57 15.21 -3.58
CA GLY A 15 -25.18 16.00 -4.65
C GLY A 15 -24.20 16.74 -5.56
N GLY A 16 -22.88 16.55 -5.38
CA GLY A 16 -21.83 17.15 -6.20
C GLY A 16 -21.20 18.44 -5.64
N TYR A 17 -21.58 18.87 -4.44
CA TYR A 17 -21.04 20.09 -3.84
C TYR A 17 -19.52 20.00 -3.60
N SER A 18 -18.79 21.00 -4.07
CA SER A 18 -17.33 21.14 -3.92
C SER A 18 -16.51 19.95 -4.43
N LEU A 19 -17.11 19.10 -5.27
CA LEU A 19 -16.36 18.06 -5.96
C LEU A 19 -15.59 18.67 -7.15
N PRO A 20 -14.40 18.16 -7.44
CA PRO A 20 -13.63 18.58 -8.61
C PRO A 20 -14.45 18.38 -9.89
N SER A 21 -14.46 19.40 -10.75
CA SER A 21 -15.07 19.30 -12.07
C SER A 21 -14.26 18.34 -12.93
N LEU A 22 -14.76 17.11 -13.07
CA LEU A 22 -14.20 16.12 -13.98
C LEU A 22 -14.22 16.63 -15.42
N SER A 23 -13.28 16.13 -16.23
CA SER A 23 -13.27 16.42 -17.67
C SER A 23 -14.60 16.04 -18.31
N LEU A 24 -14.99 16.75 -19.38
CA LEU A 24 -16.21 16.45 -20.15
C LEU A 24 -16.25 14.98 -20.61
N VAL A 25 -15.10 14.40 -20.91
CA VAL A 25 -14.95 12.98 -21.28
C VAL A 25 -15.21 12.08 -20.08
N ALA A 26 -14.65 12.38 -18.90
CA ALA A 26 -14.93 11.65 -17.66
C ALA A 26 -16.40 11.72 -17.24
N LEU A 27 -17.04 12.90 -17.29
CA LEU A 27 -18.46 13.04 -16.97
C LEU A 27 -19.32 12.19 -17.90
N LYS A 28 -19.08 12.25 -19.21
CA LYS A 28 -19.79 11.41 -20.18
C LYS A 28 -19.50 9.92 -20.01
N LEU A 29 -18.31 9.54 -19.52
CA LEU A 29 -17.99 8.16 -19.17
C LEU A 29 -18.79 7.68 -17.94
N VAL A 30 -19.03 8.55 -16.95
CA VAL A 30 -19.97 8.29 -15.84
C VAL A 30 -21.40 8.15 -16.36
N ASP A 31 -21.82 8.93 -17.35
CA ASP A 31 -23.16 8.82 -17.92
C ASP A 31 -23.34 7.51 -18.70
N LEU A 32 -22.38 7.16 -19.57
CA LEU A 32 -22.35 5.88 -20.28
C LEU A 32 -22.35 4.70 -19.30
N ALA A 33 -21.72 4.83 -18.14
CA ALA A 33 -21.72 3.82 -17.08
C ALA A 33 -23.10 3.34 -16.64
N SER A 34 -24.05 4.27 -16.70
CA SER A 34 -25.35 4.17 -16.08
C SER A 34 -26.42 3.78 -17.09
N SER A 35 -26.03 3.64 -18.37
CA SER A 35 -26.89 3.25 -19.47
C SER A 35 -26.72 1.76 -19.74
N GLU A 36 -27.79 0.97 -19.57
CA GLU A 36 -27.81 -0.44 -19.97
C GLU A 36 -27.62 -0.64 -21.48
N ASN A 37 -27.69 0.43 -22.27
CA ASN A 37 -27.60 0.43 -23.73
C ASN A 37 -26.26 0.95 -24.28
N SER A 38 -25.28 1.30 -23.44
CA SER A 38 -24.00 1.81 -23.96
C SER A 38 -23.20 0.70 -24.64
N SER A 39 -22.83 0.88 -25.90
CA SER A 39 -21.97 -0.05 -26.61
C SER A 39 -20.48 0.23 -26.35
N ILE A 40 -19.61 -0.76 -26.59
CA ILE A 40 -18.15 -0.60 -26.56
C ILE A 40 -17.71 0.52 -27.51
N ASP A 41 -18.37 0.62 -28.66
CA ASP A 41 -18.13 1.58 -29.73
C ASP A 41 -18.49 3.02 -29.30
N ASP A 42 -19.56 3.21 -28.52
CA ASP A 42 -19.88 4.53 -27.94
C ASP A 42 -18.83 4.99 -26.94
N MET A 43 -18.32 4.08 -26.13
CA MET A 43 -17.28 4.38 -25.15
C MET A 43 -15.93 4.66 -25.83
N ALA A 44 -15.59 3.88 -26.87
CA ALA A 44 -14.38 4.09 -27.65
C ALA A 44 -14.38 5.47 -28.32
N ARG A 45 -15.45 5.80 -29.06
CA ARG A 45 -15.61 7.13 -29.69
C ARG A 45 -15.48 8.27 -28.70
N LEU A 46 -16.08 8.12 -27.51
CA LEU A 46 -16.00 9.15 -26.49
C LEU A 46 -14.56 9.34 -25.99
N ILE A 47 -13.85 8.27 -25.70
CA ILE A 47 -12.45 8.31 -25.23
C ILE A 47 -11.55 8.92 -26.31
N GLU A 48 -11.77 8.56 -27.57
CA GLU A 48 -11.01 9.07 -28.72
C GLU A 48 -11.15 10.59 -28.92
N THR A 49 -12.18 11.22 -28.34
CA THR A 49 -12.28 12.70 -28.32
C THR A 49 -11.22 13.38 -27.46
N ASP A 50 -10.55 12.64 -26.57
CA ASP A 50 -9.39 13.08 -25.80
C ASP A 50 -8.15 12.25 -26.19
N PRO A 51 -7.29 12.78 -27.09
CA PRO A 51 -6.08 12.09 -27.53
C PRO A 51 -5.11 11.77 -26.39
N ALA A 52 -5.05 12.61 -25.35
CA ALA A 52 -4.15 12.38 -24.22
C ALA A 52 -4.65 11.21 -23.36
N LEU A 53 -5.95 11.16 -23.07
CA LEU A 53 -6.58 10.06 -22.37
C LEU A 53 -6.48 8.75 -23.17
N THR A 54 -6.72 8.82 -24.49
CA THR A 54 -6.61 7.68 -25.42
C THR A 54 -5.24 7.03 -25.36
N VAL A 55 -4.17 7.82 -25.51
CA VAL A 55 -2.79 7.32 -25.47
C VAL A 55 -2.47 6.69 -24.11
N ARG A 56 -2.96 7.28 -23.01
CA ARG A 56 -2.73 6.75 -21.65
C ARG A 56 -3.46 5.43 -21.42
N LEU A 57 -4.71 5.32 -21.85
CA LEU A 57 -5.48 4.08 -21.75
C LEU A 57 -4.91 2.97 -22.63
N LEU A 58 -4.41 3.29 -23.83
CA LEU A 58 -3.70 2.32 -24.69
C LEU A 58 -2.38 1.87 -24.05
N ARG A 59 -1.62 2.78 -23.44
CA ARG A 59 -0.39 2.43 -22.72
C ARG A 59 -0.69 1.52 -21.54
N LEU A 60 -1.71 1.85 -20.75
CA LEU A 60 -2.20 1.00 -19.66
C LEU A 60 -2.59 -0.38 -20.19
N ALA A 61 -3.42 -0.46 -21.24
CA ALA A 61 -3.86 -1.72 -21.84
C ALA A 61 -2.71 -2.59 -22.37
N ASN A 62 -1.58 -1.98 -22.74
CA ASN A 62 -0.40 -2.66 -23.24
C ASN A 62 0.66 -2.91 -22.15
N SER A 63 0.43 -2.46 -20.93
CA SER A 63 1.34 -2.76 -19.83
C SER A 63 1.35 -4.27 -19.53
N VAL A 64 2.46 -4.74 -18.96
CA VAL A 64 2.67 -6.14 -18.57
C VAL A 64 1.51 -6.67 -17.73
N PHE A 65 0.83 -5.78 -16.99
CA PHE A 65 -0.40 -5.98 -16.25
C PHE A 65 -1.49 -6.78 -16.99
N PHE A 66 -1.80 -6.41 -18.24
CA PHE A 66 -2.96 -6.95 -18.97
C PHE A 66 -2.59 -8.06 -19.96
N LYS A 67 -1.37 -8.60 -19.84
CA LYS A 67 -0.76 -9.71 -20.62
C LYS A 67 -1.56 -10.16 -21.85
N SER A 68 -1.11 -9.77 -23.03
CA SER A 68 -1.71 -10.15 -24.31
C SER A 68 -0.65 -10.55 -25.34
N SER A 69 -1.00 -11.47 -26.24
CA SER A 69 -0.12 -11.95 -27.32
C SER A 69 0.16 -10.89 -28.40
N SER A 70 -0.73 -9.89 -28.53
CA SER A 70 -0.56 -8.74 -29.42
C SER A 70 -0.84 -7.43 -28.69
N PRO A 71 -0.20 -6.31 -29.06
CA PRO A 71 -0.52 -4.99 -28.50
C PRO A 71 -1.88 -4.49 -29.00
N ALA A 72 -2.62 -3.80 -28.13
CA ALA A 72 -3.82 -3.06 -28.48
C ALA A 72 -3.43 -1.76 -29.19
N THR A 73 -3.91 -1.59 -30.42
CA THR A 73 -3.67 -0.41 -31.26
C THR A 73 -4.91 0.50 -31.37
N THR A 74 -6.07 0.06 -30.87
CA THR A 74 -7.31 0.85 -30.82
C THR A 74 -7.97 0.78 -29.44
N ILE A 75 -8.86 1.73 -29.13
CA ILE A 75 -9.54 1.75 -27.82
C ILE A 75 -10.51 0.58 -27.68
N GLU A 76 -11.15 0.12 -28.74
CA GLU A 76 -11.99 -1.09 -28.71
C GLU A 76 -11.16 -2.31 -28.30
N GLN A 77 -9.94 -2.44 -28.82
CA GLN A 77 -9.04 -3.53 -28.41
C GLN A 77 -8.63 -3.38 -26.94
N ALA A 78 -8.41 -2.16 -26.45
CA ALA A 78 -8.17 -1.90 -25.04
C ALA A 78 -9.38 -2.26 -24.17
N ILE A 79 -10.59 -1.92 -24.61
CA ILE A 79 -11.85 -2.24 -23.92
C ILE A 79 -12.08 -3.74 -23.88
N MET A 80 -11.85 -4.45 -24.98
CA MET A 80 -11.97 -5.91 -25.03
C MET A 80 -10.98 -6.60 -24.10
N ARG A 81 -9.78 -6.02 -23.92
CA ARG A 81 -8.73 -6.56 -23.05
C ARG A 81 -8.99 -6.27 -21.57
N ILE A 82 -9.27 -5.01 -21.23
CA ILE A 82 -9.41 -4.53 -19.85
C ILE A 82 -10.82 -4.81 -19.31
N GLY A 83 -11.81 -4.84 -20.19
CA GLY A 83 -13.23 -4.80 -19.87
C GLY A 83 -13.74 -3.36 -19.81
N SER A 84 -14.97 -3.15 -20.29
CA SER A 84 -15.59 -1.82 -20.39
C SER A 84 -15.66 -1.11 -19.03
N ASN A 85 -16.09 -1.82 -17.99
CA ASN A 85 -16.20 -1.26 -16.64
C ASN A 85 -14.84 -0.84 -16.06
N HIS A 86 -13.81 -1.67 -16.19
CA HIS A 86 -12.48 -1.32 -15.66
C HIS A 86 -11.84 -0.18 -16.45
N LEU A 87 -11.96 -0.20 -17.79
CA LEU A 87 -11.39 0.85 -18.64
C LEU A 87 -12.06 2.20 -18.38
N ARG A 88 -13.38 2.20 -18.18
CA ARG A 88 -14.14 3.35 -17.73
C ARG A 88 -13.61 3.89 -16.41
N ILE A 89 -13.42 3.03 -15.42
CA ILE A 89 -12.96 3.47 -14.11
C ILE A 89 -11.50 3.97 -14.16
N MET A 90 -10.65 3.36 -14.98
CA MET A 90 -9.29 3.87 -15.24
C MET A 90 -9.34 5.25 -15.88
N ALA A 91 -10.21 5.46 -16.86
CA ALA A 91 -10.39 6.75 -17.50
C ALA A 91 -10.87 7.84 -16.51
N LEU A 92 -11.78 7.48 -15.60
CA LEU A 92 -12.22 8.36 -14.51
C LEU A 92 -11.06 8.68 -13.56
N SER A 93 -10.29 7.68 -13.16
CA SER A 93 -9.15 7.86 -12.25
C SER A 93 -8.05 8.73 -12.87
N LEU A 94 -7.75 8.54 -14.16
CA LEU A 94 -6.81 9.37 -14.92
C LEU A 94 -7.27 10.83 -15.02
N SER A 95 -8.57 11.04 -15.25
CA SER A 95 -9.16 12.38 -15.35
C SER A 95 -9.21 13.09 -14.00
N LEU A 96 -9.47 12.33 -12.93
CA LEU A 96 -9.47 12.84 -11.57
C LEU A 96 -8.05 13.26 -11.17
N ARG A 97 -7.03 12.47 -11.52
CA ARG A 97 -5.62 12.85 -11.39
C ARG A 97 -5.29 14.17 -12.07
N ASP A 98 -5.84 14.41 -13.26
CA ASP A 98 -5.59 15.63 -14.01
C ASP A 98 -6.32 16.86 -13.45
N THR A 99 -7.29 16.66 -12.55
CA THR A 99 -8.05 17.76 -11.94
C THR A 99 -7.31 18.39 -10.76
N PHE A 100 -6.34 17.67 -10.17
CA PHE A 100 -5.56 18.16 -9.04
C PHE A 100 -4.14 18.59 -9.46
N PRO A 101 -3.54 19.56 -8.73
CA PRO A 101 -2.15 19.97 -8.96
C PRO A 101 -1.15 18.81 -8.86
N MET A 102 0.06 19.04 -9.37
CA MET A 102 1.23 18.17 -9.14
C MET A 102 2.23 18.87 -8.21
N GLY A 103 3.04 18.07 -7.50
CA GLY A 103 4.04 18.56 -6.55
C GLY A 103 3.44 19.08 -5.25
N LYS A 104 4.26 19.79 -4.47
CA LYS A 104 3.85 20.37 -3.17
C LYS A 104 3.20 21.74 -3.40
N VAL A 105 1.93 21.88 -3.00
CA VAL A 105 1.19 23.15 -3.02
C VAL A 105 0.65 23.43 -1.62
N GLY A 106 1.17 24.49 -1.00
CA GLY A 106 0.86 24.80 0.40
C GLY A 106 1.31 23.66 1.32
N THR A 107 0.38 23.14 2.11
CA THR A 107 0.60 22.03 3.05
C THR A 107 0.42 20.66 2.42
N MET A 108 -0.03 20.59 1.16
CA MET A 108 -0.35 19.34 0.49
C MET A 108 0.74 18.90 -0.48
N ASP A 109 1.17 17.65 -0.35
CA ASP A 109 2.06 17.00 -1.30
C ASP A 109 1.24 16.09 -2.23
N TYR A 110 0.85 16.65 -3.38
CA TYR A 110 0.06 15.93 -4.38
C TYR A 110 0.89 14.83 -5.06
N GLU A 111 2.21 15.02 -5.17
CA GLU A 111 3.10 14.02 -5.77
C GLU A 111 3.19 12.78 -4.88
N LEU A 112 3.37 12.97 -3.57
CA LEU A 112 3.33 11.87 -2.60
C LEU A 112 1.97 11.17 -2.57
N PHE A 113 0.87 11.93 -2.64
CA PHE A 113 -0.49 11.38 -2.70
C PHE A 113 -0.67 10.44 -3.90
N TRP A 114 -0.31 10.91 -5.10
CA TRP A 114 -0.49 10.12 -6.31
C TRP A 114 0.47 8.93 -6.34
N ARG A 115 1.72 9.10 -5.87
CA ARG A 115 2.69 8.01 -5.73
C ARG A 115 2.16 6.91 -4.82
N SER A 116 1.64 7.26 -3.65
CA SER A 116 1.03 6.32 -2.71
C SER A 116 -0.19 5.63 -3.33
N SER A 117 -1.00 6.36 -4.10
CA SER A 117 -2.18 5.81 -4.78
C SER A 117 -1.82 4.81 -5.87
N VAL A 118 -0.75 5.05 -6.64
CA VAL A 118 -0.24 4.10 -7.64
C VAL A 118 0.28 2.83 -6.98
N TYR A 119 1.11 2.95 -5.94
CA TYR A 119 1.62 1.79 -5.21
C TYR A 119 0.48 0.97 -4.61
N ARG A 120 -0.50 1.62 -3.98
CA ARG A 120 -1.66 0.93 -3.42
C ARG A 120 -2.50 0.22 -4.48
N ALA A 121 -2.68 0.82 -5.65
CA ALA A 121 -3.40 0.19 -6.76
C ALA A 121 -2.67 -1.08 -7.26
N LEU A 122 -1.35 -1.00 -7.46
CA LEU A 122 -0.53 -2.13 -7.88
C LEU A 122 -0.49 -3.24 -6.84
N LEU A 123 -0.28 -2.90 -5.57
CA LEU A 123 -0.30 -3.85 -4.46
C LEU A 123 -1.66 -4.56 -4.37
N ALA A 124 -2.76 -3.80 -4.47
CA ALA A 124 -4.11 -4.35 -4.37
C ALA A 124 -4.38 -5.35 -5.50
N LYS A 125 -3.98 -5.02 -6.72
CA LYS A 125 -4.03 -5.97 -7.82
C LYS A 125 -3.22 -7.24 -7.53
N THR A 126 -1.93 -7.07 -7.23
CA THR A 126 -1.01 -8.20 -7.17
C THR A 126 -1.38 -9.13 -6.01
N LEU A 127 -1.87 -8.55 -4.92
CA LEU A 127 -2.46 -9.27 -3.80
C LEU A 127 -3.75 -10.00 -4.20
N ALA A 128 -4.68 -9.34 -4.91
CA ALA A 128 -5.90 -10.01 -5.41
C ALA A 128 -5.58 -11.18 -6.37
N GLN A 129 -4.55 -11.05 -7.22
CA GLN A 129 -4.10 -12.12 -8.11
C GLN A 129 -3.47 -13.29 -7.35
N SER A 130 -2.62 -12.98 -6.37
CA SER A 130 -1.94 -13.99 -5.57
C SER A 130 -2.92 -14.77 -4.68
N LEU A 131 -3.88 -14.07 -4.07
CA LEU A 131 -4.87 -14.68 -3.18
C LEU A 131 -6.06 -15.30 -3.93
N ALA A 132 -6.31 -14.88 -5.18
CA ALA A 132 -7.46 -15.28 -5.98
C ALA A 132 -8.83 -15.08 -5.29
N THR A 133 -8.95 -14.04 -4.45
CA THR A 133 -10.12 -13.77 -3.62
C THR A 133 -11.09 -12.73 -4.18
N CYS A 134 -10.63 -11.86 -5.08
CA CYS A 134 -11.44 -10.85 -5.76
C CYS A 134 -10.89 -10.54 -7.16
N LYS A 135 -11.61 -9.76 -7.96
CA LYS A 135 -11.14 -9.38 -9.30
C LYS A 135 -10.01 -8.37 -9.19
N SER A 136 -8.90 -8.68 -9.85
CA SER A 136 -7.67 -7.91 -9.71
C SER A 136 -7.75 -6.49 -10.29
N GLU A 137 -8.56 -6.31 -11.32
CA GLU A 137 -8.83 -5.03 -11.96
C GLU A 137 -9.73 -4.13 -11.08
N GLU A 138 -10.70 -4.73 -10.38
CA GLU A 138 -11.50 -4.02 -9.37
C GLU A 138 -10.61 -3.63 -8.17
N ALA A 139 -9.69 -4.49 -7.75
CA ALA A 139 -8.73 -4.21 -6.68
C ALA A 139 -7.76 -3.07 -7.04
N PHE A 140 -7.25 -3.05 -8.27
CA PHE A 140 -6.42 -1.95 -8.77
C PHE A 140 -7.15 -0.60 -8.65
N VAL A 141 -8.37 -0.57 -9.17
CA VAL A 141 -9.22 0.63 -9.13
C VAL A 141 -9.49 1.06 -7.70
N ALA A 142 -9.90 0.12 -6.84
CA ALA A 142 -10.22 0.42 -5.46
C ALA A 142 -9.01 1.01 -4.75
N GLY A 143 -7.83 0.42 -4.92
CA GLY A 143 -6.57 0.95 -4.40
C GLY A 143 -6.20 2.32 -4.96
N LEU A 144 -6.50 2.62 -6.22
CA LEU A 144 -6.19 3.93 -6.80
C LEU A 144 -7.03 5.05 -6.20
N VAL A 145 -8.31 4.79 -5.92
CA VAL A 145 -9.27 5.80 -5.44
C VAL A 145 -9.47 5.79 -3.92
N LEU A 146 -8.81 4.90 -3.18
CA LEU A 146 -9.13 4.66 -1.77
C LEU A 146 -8.97 5.91 -0.89
N GLU A 147 -7.92 6.73 -1.06
CA GLU A 147 -7.75 8.00 -0.29
C GLU A 147 -8.30 9.23 -1.03
N ILE A 148 -9.13 9.08 -2.07
CA ILE A 148 -9.49 10.24 -2.91
C ILE A 148 -10.24 11.35 -2.17
N GLY A 149 -11.00 10.97 -1.14
CA GLY A 149 -11.68 11.91 -0.28
C GLY A 149 -10.73 12.85 0.45
N PHE A 150 -9.45 12.49 0.63
CA PHE A 150 -8.46 13.37 1.25
C PHE A 150 -8.15 14.61 0.42
N LEU A 151 -8.11 14.49 -0.91
CA LEU A 151 -7.91 15.65 -1.79
C LEU A 151 -9.09 16.62 -1.70
N ILE A 152 -10.31 16.09 -1.65
CA ILE A 152 -11.54 16.87 -1.54
C ILE A 152 -11.64 17.51 -0.16
N PHE A 153 -11.33 16.74 0.89
CA PHE A 153 -11.29 17.22 2.27
C PHE A 153 -10.27 18.35 2.44
N HIS A 154 -9.08 18.21 1.84
CA HIS A 154 -8.06 19.26 1.86
C HIS A 154 -8.55 20.56 1.21
N ASP A 155 -9.15 20.47 0.01
CA ASP A 155 -9.69 21.64 -0.69
C ASP A 155 -10.82 22.33 0.10
N LEU A 156 -11.70 21.54 0.72
CA LEU A 156 -12.83 22.02 1.53
C LEU A 156 -12.39 22.71 2.82
N PHE A 157 -11.42 22.15 3.53
CA PHE A 157 -11.19 22.49 4.93
C PHE A 157 -9.81 23.05 5.25
N LEU A 158 -8.80 22.73 4.45
CA LEU A 158 -7.39 22.90 4.84
C LEU A 158 -6.63 23.85 3.92
N LYS A 159 -7.02 23.97 2.65
CA LYS A 159 -6.32 24.77 1.63
C LYS A 159 -6.07 26.22 2.02
N GLU A 160 -7.03 26.85 2.70
CA GLU A 160 -6.94 28.25 3.14
C GLU A 160 -6.50 28.41 4.59
N LYS A 161 -6.31 27.30 5.31
CA LYS A 161 -5.89 27.36 6.72
C LYS A 161 -4.37 27.41 6.83
N PRO A 162 -3.81 28.24 7.73
CA PRO A 162 -2.40 28.19 8.08
C PRO A 162 -2.17 26.94 8.95
N VAL A 163 -2.26 25.75 8.35
CA VAL A 163 -1.99 24.50 9.06
C VAL A 163 -0.47 24.39 9.19
N THR A 164 0.02 24.42 10.42
CA THR A 164 1.44 24.37 10.78
C THR A 164 2.04 22.97 10.75
N ARG A 165 1.33 21.98 10.17
CA ARG A 165 1.73 20.57 10.19
C ARG A 165 1.87 20.05 8.77
N GLU A 166 2.95 19.33 8.51
CA GLU A 166 3.05 18.47 7.33
C GLU A 166 2.05 17.31 7.48
N PHE A 167 1.21 17.10 6.47
CA PHE A 167 0.21 16.06 6.49
C PHE A 167 0.82 14.72 6.10
N HIS A 168 0.69 13.74 7.00
CA HIS A 168 1.05 12.35 6.75
C HIS A 168 -0.23 11.52 6.63
N PHE A 169 -0.25 10.57 5.70
CA PHE A 169 -1.38 9.67 5.47
C PHE A 169 -1.42 8.52 6.48
N TYR A 170 -0.48 8.51 7.42
CA TYR A 170 -0.27 7.46 8.39
C TYR A 170 0.07 8.03 9.79
N PRO A 171 -0.42 7.42 10.89
CA PRO A 171 -1.39 6.32 10.93
C PRO A 171 -2.83 6.79 10.64
N LEU A 172 -3.60 5.99 9.90
CA LEU A 172 -4.95 6.36 9.42
C LEU A 172 -5.94 6.66 10.56
N LYS A 173 -6.04 5.78 11.55
CA LYS A 173 -7.02 5.90 12.64
C LYS A 173 -6.88 7.21 13.43
N PRO A 174 -5.69 7.61 13.92
CA PRO A 174 -5.47 8.93 14.52
C PRO A 174 -5.83 10.11 13.60
N LEU A 175 -5.55 10.01 12.30
CA LEU A 175 -5.87 11.05 11.32
C LEU A 175 -7.40 11.24 11.22
N LEU A 176 -8.15 10.16 11.00
CA LEU A 176 -9.61 10.19 10.91
C LEU A 176 -10.26 10.69 12.21
N GLN A 177 -9.76 10.25 13.37
CA GLN A 177 -10.24 10.73 14.66
C GLN A 177 -10.04 12.24 14.85
N TRP A 178 -8.92 12.76 14.38
CA TRP A 178 -8.65 14.20 14.40
C TRP A 178 -9.58 14.95 13.44
N GLU A 179 -9.77 14.47 12.21
CA GLU A 179 -10.69 15.07 11.24
C GLU A 179 -12.12 15.11 11.77
N GLN A 180 -12.60 13.98 12.29
CA GLN A 180 -13.92 13.84 12.90
C GLN A 180 -14.11 14.81 14.07
N LYS A 181 -13.08 14.99 14.90
CA LYS A 181 -13.12 15.91 16.05
C LYS A 181 -13.15 17.38 15.63
N GLU A 182 -12.34 17.77 14.64
CA GLU A 182 -12.18 19.16 14.25
C GLU A 182 -13.26 19.64 13.27
N PHE A 183 -13.79 18.74 12.43
CA PHE A 183 -14.68 19.08 11.32
C PHE A 183 -16.03 18.36 11.35
N GLY A 184 -16.20 17.35 12.20
CA GLY A 184 -17.43 16.55 12.28
C GLY A 184 -17.60 15.52 11.17
N ILE A 185 -16.67 15.50 10.19
CA ILE A 185 -16.58 14.48 9.14
C ILE A 185 -15.11 14.15 8.90
N ASP A 186 -14.85 12.96 8.37
CA ASP A 186 -13.52 12.52 7.96
C ASP A 186 -13.40 12.37 6.44
N HIS A 187 -12.16 12.24 5.95
CA HIS A 187 -11.93 12.16 4.51
C HIS A 187 -12.42 10.86 3.88
N ARG A 188 -12.61 9.77 4.62
CA ARG A 188 -13.15 8.51 4.09
C ARG A 188 -14.65 8.63 3.84
N GLN A 189 -15.38 9.33 4.71
CA GLN A 189 -16.79 9.68 4.48
C GLN A 189 -16.95 10.60 3.26
N VAL A 190 -16.06 11.57 3.09
CA VAL A 190 -16.02 12.43 1.88
C VAL A 190 -15.74 11.59 0.64
N GLY A 191 -14.79 10.65 0.72
CA GLY A 191 -14.46 9.71 -0.36
C GLY A 191 -15.66 8.85 -0.74
N GLU A 192 -16.38 8.29 0.24
CA GLU A 192 -17.60 7.52 0.01
C GLU A 192 -18.65 8.35 -0.74
N ALA A 193 -18.93 9.57 -0.25
CA ALA A 193 -19.89 10.48 -0.87
C ALA A 193 -19.51 10.82 -2.32
N ALA A 194 -18.24 11.10 -2.58
CA ALA A 194 -17.73 11.42 -3.91
C ALA A 194 -17.83 10.22 -4.87
N LEU A 195 -17.40 9.03 -4.43
CA LEU A 195 -17.47 7.82 -5.24
C LEU A 195 -18.90 7.40 -5.58
N ARG A 196 -19.85 7.59 -4.64
CA ARG A 196 -21.29 7.41 -4.91
C ARG A 196 -21.81 8.41 -5.95
N PHE A 197 -21.43 9.68 -5.83
CA PHE A 197 -21.80 10.70 -6.83
C PHE A 197 -21.26 10.34 -8.23
N TRP A 198 -20.02 9.85 -8.32
CA TRP A 198 -19.42 9.38 -9.57
C TRP A 198 -19.86 7.97 -10.00
N ARG A 199 -20.82 7.35 -9.30
CA ARG A 199 -21.43 6.05 -9.63
C ARG A 199 -20.41 4.91 -9.73
N PHE A 200 -19.44 4.89 -8.82
CA PHE A 200 -18.56 3.73 -8.66
C PHE A 200 -19.35 2.52 -8.13
N PRO A 201 -18.96 1.28 -8.47
CA PRO A 201 -19.57 0.08 -7.92
C PRO A 201 -19.54 0.05 -6.39
N ASP A 202 -20.63 -0.42 -5.76
CA ASP A 202 -20.75 -0.47 -4.30
C ASP A 202 -19.62 -1.24 -3.61
N ALA A 203 -19.06 -2.26 -4.27
CA ALA A 203 -17.89 -2.98 -3.75
C ALA A 203 -16.67 -2.07 -3.55
N ILE A 204 -16.42 -1.14 -4.47
CA ILE A 204 -15.33 -0.15 -4.37
C ILE A 204 -15.68 0.92 -3.34
N VAL A 205 -16.93 1.39 -3.33
CA VAL A 205 -17.41 2.38 -2.37
C VAL A 205 -17.29 1.85 -0.93
N SER A 206 -17.63 0.59 -0.70
CA SER A 206 -17.55 -0.06 0.62
C SER A 206 -16.13 -0.14 1.18
N CYS A 207 -15.10 -0.08 0.33
CA CYS A 207 -13.71 -0.04 0.78
C CYS A 207 -13.38 1.25 1.57
N GLN A 208 -14.17 2.32 1.42
CA GLN A 208 -14.00 3.55 2.17
C GLN A 208 -14.31 3.37 3.67
N GLN A 209 -15.17 2.41 4.03
CA GLN A 209 -15.79 2.30 5.35
C GLN A 209 -14.92 1.62 6.42
N VAL A 210 -13.76 1.08 6.03
CA VAL A 210 -12.85 0.40 6.96
C VAL A 210 -11.69 1.32 7.32
N HIS A 211 -11.47 1.49 8.63
CA HIS A 211 -10.55 2.49 9.18
C HIS A 211 -9.36 1.88 9.95
N SER A 212 -9.48 0.62 10.38
CA SER A 212 -8.41 -0.25 10.87
C SER A 212 -8.94 -1.68 10.97
N PHE A 213 -8.09 -2.67 10.74
CA PHE A 213 -8.41 -4.08 10.91
C PHE A 213 -8.24 -4.60 12.36
N ASP A 214 -8.00 -3.72 13.34
CA ASP A 214 -8.15 -4.11 14.76
C ASP A 214 -9.60 -4.53 15.08
N GLU A 215 -10.54 -4.26 14.17
CA GLU A 215 -11.95 -4.62 14.19
C GLU A 215 -12.28 -5.76 13.20
N TYR A 216 -11.29 -6.59 12.84
CA TYR A 216 -11.51 -7.71 11.91
C TYR A 216 -12.61 -8.65 12.43
N SER A 217 -13.63 -8.81 11.61
CA SER A 217 -14.60 -9.90 11.68
C SER A 217 -14.46 -10.77 10.43
N ASP A 218 -14.85 -12.04 10.52
CA ASP A 218 -14.93 -12.98 9.39
C ASP A 218 -15.87 -12.50 8.24
N THR A 219 -16.45 -11.31 8.36
CA THR A 219 -17.42 -10.72 7.44
C THR A 219 -16.86 -9.62 6.55
N VAL A 220 -15.56 -9.28 6.63
CA VAL A 220 -14.98 -8.24 5.77
C VAL A 220 -14.87 -8.74 4.33
N ALA A 221 -15.35 -7.94 3.37
CA ALA A 221 -15.30 -8.29 1.96
C ALA A 221 -13.85 -8.45 1.47
N PRO A 222 -13.54 -9.42 0.61
CA PRO A 222 -12.16 -9.65 0.15
C PRO A 222 -11.49 -8.45 -0.51
N LEU A 223 -12.26 -7.66 -1.28
CA LEU A 223 -11.76 -6.44 -1.91
C LEU A 223 -11.28 -5.42 -0.86
N THR A 224 -12.03 -5.27 0.23
CA THR A 224 -11.71 -4.35 1.33
C THR A 224 -10.45 -4.77 2.09
N LEU A 225 -10.30 -6.07 2.36
CA LEU A 225 -9.08 -6.65 2.92
C LEU A 225 -7.88 -6.32 2.04
N VAL A 226 -7.98 -6.65 0.76
CA VAL A 226 -6.91 -6.42 -0.20
C VAL A 226 -6.51 -4.94 -0.26
N THR A 227 -7.48 -4.02 -0.27
CA THR A 227 -7.19 -2.58 -0.33
C THR A 227 -6.51 -2.03 0.92
N GLU A 228 -6.87 -2.51 2.11
CA GLU A 228 -6.28 -2.00 3.36
C GLU A 228 -4.88 -2.56 3.60
N VAL A 229 -4.63 -3.85 3.30
CA VAL A 229 -3.26 -4.39 3.27
C VAL A 229 -2.40 -3.55 2.32
N SER A 230 -2.92 -3.29 1.12
CA SER A 230 -2.20 -2.53 0.11
C SER A 230 -1.94 -1.08 0.51
N ARG A 231 -2.84 -0.47 1.31
CA ARG A 231 -2.63 0.86 1.88
C ARG A 231 -1.47 0.86 2.87
N GLU A 232 -1.37 -0.14 3.75
CA GLU A 232 -0.28 -0.26 4.71
C GLU A 232 1.08 -0.45 4.03
N PHE A 233 1.13 -1.32 3.02
CA PHE A 233 2.35 -1.54 2.26
C PHE A 233 2.72 -0.35 1.36
N ALA A 234 1.74 0.36 0.77
CA ALA A 234 2.02 1.60 0.05
C ALA A 234 2.58 2.68 0.97
N ALA A 235 2.05 2.79 2.20
CA ALA A 235 2.59 3.68 3.22
C ALA A 235 4.01 3.25 3.63
N LEU A 236 4.27 1.94 3.79
CA LEU A 236 5.63 1.43 4.05
C LEU A 236 6.62 1.82 2.94
N ILE A 237 6.19 1.91 1.68
CA ILE A 237 7.05 2.38 0.58
C ILE A 237 7.23 3.90 0.63
N CYS A 238 6.15 4.65 0.84
CA CYS A 238 6.14 6.10 0.60
C CYS A 238 6.47 6.98 1.82
N GLU A 239 6.18 6.55 3.04
CA GLU A 239 6.34 7.33 4.27
C GLU A 239 7.64 6.97 4.97
N GLU A 240 8.59 7.90 5.09
CA GLU A 240 9.94 7.63 5.64
C GLU A 240 9.92 7.12 7.09
N SER A 241 8.94 7.55 7.89
CA SER A 241 8.83 7.24 9.32
C SER A 241 8.35 5.82 9.63
N LEU A 242 7.88 5.07 8.62
CA LEU A 242 7.33 3.73 8.82
C LEU A 242 8.42 2.66 8.87
N GLU A 243 8.37 1.85 9.94
CA GLU A 243 9.27 0.72 10.17
C GLU A 243 8.79 -0.55 9.45
N TRP A 244 9.76 -1.34 8.99
CA TRP A 244 9.54 -2.59 8.25
C TRP A 244 8.83 -3.67 9.08
N ALA A 245 9.37 -4.01 10.26
CA ALA A 245 8.91 -5.15 11.04
C ALA A 245 7.45 -5.03 11.55
N PRO A 246 6.99 -3.88 12.07
CA PRO A 246 5.60 -3.75 12.51
C PRO A 246 4.56 -3.97 11.41
N VAL A 247 4.85 -3.52 10.18
CA VAL A 247 3.92 -3.68 9.04
C VAL A 247 3.79 -5.14 8.63
N PHE A 248 4.91 -5.85 8.47
CA PHE A 248 4.88 -7.28 8.14
C PHE A 248 4.27 -8.13 9.24
N LYS A 249 4.59 -7.82 10.50
CA LYS A 249 4.00 -8.52 11.65
C LYS A 249 2.50 -8.33 11.71
N LYS A 250 2.00 -7.10 11.54
CA LYS A 250 0.57 -6.84 11.44
C LYS A 250 -0.05 -7.64 10.30
N ALA A 251 0.65 -7.75 9.17
CA ALA A 251 0.11 -8.47 8.04
C ALA A 251 -0.05 -9.97 8.26
N GLU A 252 0.87 -10.58 9.00
CA GLU A 252 0.77 -11.96 9.45
C GLU A 252 -0.29 -12.13 10.55
N ASP A 253 -0.19 -11.35 11.63
CA ASP A 253 -1.02 -11.49 12.83
C ASP A 253 -2.51 -11.18 12.56
N VAL A 254 -2.79 -10.19 11.70
CA VAL A 254 -4.15 -9.69 11.46
C VAL A 254 -4.76 -10.26 10.18
N TYR A 255 -3.97 -10.40 9.11
CA TYR A 255 -4.49 -10.83 7.81
C TYR A 255 -4.17 -12.30 7.50
N GLY A 256 -3.36 -12.98 8.32
CA GLY A 256 -2.92 -14.35 8.06
C GLY A 256 -2.08 -14.48 6.79
N LEU A 257 -1.46 -13.39 6.34
CA LEU A 257 -0.70 -13.36 5.09
C LEU A 257 0.74 -13.81 5.32
N ASN A 258 1.16 -14.78 4.51
CA ASN A 258 2.52 -15.28 4.55
C ASN A 258 3.50 -14.20 4.06
N GLN A 259 4.60 -14.02 4.80
CA GLN A 259 5.63 -13.01 4.54
C GLN A 259 6.36 -13.21 3.21
N ASP A 260 6.49 -14.45 2.74
CA ASP A 260 7.05 -14.78 1.44
C ASP A 260 6.14 -14.27 0.32
N VAL A 261 4.84 -14.51 0.45
CA VAL A 261 3.83 -14.00 -0.49
C VAL A 261 3.85 -12.47 -0.53
N LEU A 262 3.92 -11.80 0.63
CA LEU A 262 4.02 -10.35 0.71
C LEU A 262 5.31 -9.81 0.08
N SER A 263 6.42 -10.52 0.23
CA SER A 263 7.70 -10.18 -0.40
C SER A 263 7.61 -10.28 -1.93
N ASP A 264 7.03 -11.37 -2.44
CA ASP A 264 6.85 -11.58 -3.88
C ASP A 264 5.92 -10.51 -4.48
N ILE A 265 4.86 -10.13 -3.75
CA ILE A 265 3.94 -9.07 -4.15
C ILE A 265 4.64 -7.71 -4.24
N LEU A 266 5.52 -7.38 -3.28
CA LEU A 266 6.30 -6.15 -3.31
C LEU A 266 7.25 -6.11 -4.51
N ILE A 267 7.97 -7.20 -4.77
CA ILE A 267 8.91 -7.29 -5.89
C ILE A 267 8.15 -7.15 -7.22
N ALA A 268 7.07 -7.91 -7.40
CA ALA A 268 6.24 -7.83 -8.60
C ALA A 268 5.63 -6.42 -8.79
N THR A 269 5.30 -5.73 -7.70
CA THR A 269 4.83 -4.33 -7.75
C THR A 269 5.89 -3.38 -8.30
N PHE A 270 7.14 -3.52 -7.85
CA PHE A 270 8.24 -2.69 -8.36
C PHE A 270 8.57 -2.93 -9.82
N GLU A 271 8.34 -4.14 -10.34
CA GLU A 271 8.53 -4.43 -11.76
C GLU A 271 7.46 -3.76 -12.65
N GLU A 272 6.26 -3.50 -12.13
CA GLU A 272 5.17 -2.89 -12.88
C GLU A 272 5.10 -1.35 -12.74
N VAL A 273 5.78 -0.77 -11.74
CA VAL A 273 5.54 0.61 -11.29
C VAL A 273 5.83 1.66 -12.35
N ASP A 274 6.96 1.57 -13.05
CA ASP A 274 7.40 2.60 -14.00
C ASP A 274 6.40 2.73 -15.18
N HIS A 275 5.88 1.61 -15.68
CA HIS A 275 4.92 1.60 -16.79
C HIS A 275 3.59 2.27 -16.44
N ILE A 276 3.10 2.05 -15.21
CA ILE A 276 1.85 2.63 -14.72
C ILE A 276 2.04 4.08 -14.30
N ALA A 277 3.17 4.41 -13.67
CA ALA A 277 3.52 5.77 -13.24
C ALA A 277 3.57 6.75 -14.41
N GLU A 278 4.18 6.37 -15.53
CA GLU A 278 4.18 7.19 -16.74
C GLU A 278 2.78 7.47 -17.27
N SER A 279 1.92 6.43 -17.27
CA SER A 279 0.54 6.53 -17.73
C SER A 279 -0.28 7.45 -16.83
N LEU A 280 0.01 7.45 -15.53
CA LEU A 280 -0.57 8.37 -14.55
C LEU A 280 0.18 9.70 -14.44
N ARG A 281 1.28 9.91 -15.18
CA ARG A 281 2.16 11.09 -15.10
C ARG A 281 2.58 11.40 -13.65
N VAL A 282 2.93 10.37 -12.90
CA VAL A 282 3.45 10.48 -11.52
C VAL A 282 4.95 10.26 -11.57
N GLY A 283 5.71 11.13 -10.90
CA GLY A 283 7.15 10.96 -10.74
C GLY A 283 7.43 9.77 -9.83
N MET A 284 7.82 8.63 -10.41
CA MET A 284 8.20 7.43 -9.68
C MET A 284 9.53 6.93 -10.23
N SER A 285 10.31 6.29 -9.35
CA SER A 285 11.57 5.67 -9.74
C SER A 285 11.69 4.37 -8.98
N ARG A 286 11.51 3.25 -9.69
CA ARG A 286 11.71 1.91 -9.14
C ARG A 286 12.99 1.83 -8.33
N ASP A 287 14.13 2.25 -8.88
CA ASP A 287 15.42 2.14 -8.21
C ASP A 287 15.46 2.91 -6.89
N LYS A 288 14.98 4.15 -6.89
CA LYS A 288 14.94 4.97 -5.67
C LYS A 288 14.03 4.36 -4.60
N ASP A 289 12.84 3.92 -5.00
CA ASP A 289 11.83 3.41 -4.07
C ASP A 289 12.24 2.03 -3.51
N VAL A 290 12.88 1.18 -4.33
CA VAL A 290 13.48 -0.08 -3.90
C VAL A 290 14.62 0.18 -2.91
N VAL A 291 15.53 1.12 -3.20
CA VAL A 291 16.62 1.48 -2.27
C VAL A 291 16.06 2.00 -0.94
N GLY A 292 15.05 2.87 -0.96
CA GLY A 292 14.40 3.36 0.26
C GLY A 292 13.79 2.24 1.09
N LEU A 293 13.16 1.26 0.44
CA LEU A 293 12.61 0.09 1.12
C LEU A 293 13.70 -0.82 1.71
N ILE A 294 14.79 -1.04 0.97
CA ILE A 294 15.96 -1.80 1.44
C ILE A 294 16.57 -1.13 2.67
N GLN A 295 16.68 0.21 2.69
CA GLN A 295 17.19 0.96 3.83
C GLN A 295 16.34 0.71 5.09
N LYS A 296 15.01 0.67 4.96
CA LYS A 296 14.12 0.33 6.09
C LYS A 296 14.31 -1.09 6.60
N ALA A 297 14.47 -2.05 5.68
CA ALA A 297 14.78 -3.43 6.04
C ALA A 297 16.13 -3.52 6.77
N ASN A 298 17.15 -2.79 6.31
CA ASN A 298 18.46 -2.73 6.95
C ASN A 298 18.40 -2.07 8.34
N THR A 299 17.66 -0.97 8.50
CA THR A 299 17.45 -0.33 9.81
C THR A 299 16.80 -1.30 10.80
N SER A 300 15.77 -2.03 10.37
CA SER A 300 15.15 -3.06 11.20
C SER A 300 16.13 -4.15 11.62
N LEU A 301 17.02 -4.56 10.71
CA LEU A 301 18.07 -5.52 11.01
C LEU A 301 19.15 -4.97 11.96
N CYS A 302 19.52 -3.69 11.87
CA CYS A 302 20.40 -3.03 12.83
C CYS A 302 19.80 -2.99 14.25
N GLU A 303 18.48 -2.79 14.37
CA GLU A 303 17.77 -2.86 15.65
C GLU A 303 17.80 -4.28 16.23
N LEU A 304 17.59 -5.30 15.40
CA LEU A 304 17.72 -6.71 15.81
C LEU A 304 19.14 -7.03 16.27
N SER A 305 20.14 -6.57 15.52
CA SER A 305 21.55 -6.72 15.87
C SER A 305 21.88 -6.09 17.23
N SER A 306 21.34 -4.90 17.47
CA SER A 306 21.48 -4.19 18.75
C SER A 306 20.82 -4.97 19.90
N LYS A 307 19.61 -5.52 19.69
CA LYS A 307 18.94 -6.38 20.68
C LYS A 307 19.78 -7.61 21.02
N VAL A 308 20.30 -8.33 20.02
CA VAL A 308 21.17 -9.50 20.22
C VAL A 308 22.41 -9.15 21.04
N LEU A 309 23.06 -8.02 20.74
CA LEU A 309 24.27 -7.59 21.45
C LEU A 309 23.98 -7.28 22.94
N ILE A 310 22.88 -6.61 23.24
CA ILE A 310 22.43 -6.33 24.61
C ILE A 310 22.23 -7.64 25.38
N TRP A 311 21.59 -8.64 24.76
CA TRP A 311 21.39 -9.95 25.39
C TRP A 311 22.69 -10.71 25.62
N GLN A 312 23.65 -10.65 24.69
CA GLN A 312 24.97 -11.26 24.87
C GLN A 312 25.75 -10.61 26.02
N ASP A 313 25.73 -9.28 26.14
CA ASP A 313 26.36 -8.56 27.26
C ASP A 313 25.66 -8.88 28.60
N GLN A 314 24.33 -8.96 28.63
CA GLN A 314 23.58 -9.37 29.82
C GLN A 314 23.93 -10.80 30.27
N LEU A 315 24.05 -11.75 29.33
CA LEU A 315 24.48 -13.12 29.62
C LEU A 315 25.93 -13.15 30.15
N ALA A 316 26.84 -12.36 29.57
CA ALA A 316 28.23 -12.28 30.00
C ALA A 316 28.39 -11.63 31.40
N ARG A 317 27.46 -10.76 31.80
CA ARG A 317 27.47 -10.07 33.11
C ARG A 317 26.77 -10.83 34.23
N GLN A 318 26.07 -11.94 33.95
CA GLN A 318 25.49 -12.75 35.01
C GLN A 318 26.59 -13.49 35.79
N PRO A 319 26.65 -13.35 37.13
CA PRO A 319 27.66 -14.02 37.92
C PRO A 319 27.53 -15.54 37.76
N LEU A 320 28.66 -16.23 37.61
CA LEU A 320 28.72 -17.70 37.63
C LEU A 320 27.92 -18.19 38.85
N PRO A 321 26.94 -19.10 38.67
CA PRO A 321 26.16 -19.60 39.79
C PRO A 321 27.11 -20.20 40.84
N SER A 322 26.86 -19.89 42.12
CA SER A 322 27.62 -20.52 43.19
C SER A 322 27.43 -22.05 43.12
N PHE A 323 28.39 -22.81 43.64
CA PHE A 323 28.29 -24.28 43.69
C PHE A 323 26.99 -24.77 44.36
N ASP A 324 26.35 -23.96 45.21
CA ASP A 324 25.04 -24.25 45.82
C ASP A 324 23.85 -23.99 44.88
N ALA A 325 23.95 -23.05 43.94
CA ALA A 325 22.93 -22.79 42.92
C ALA A 325 22.91 -23.89 41.84
N LEU A 326 24.08 -24.44 41.48
CA LEU A 326 24.22 -25.55 40.53
C LEU A 326 23.63 -26.88 41.04
N LYS A 327 23.49 -27.06 42.36
CA LYS A 327 22.91 -28.27 42.96
C LYS A 327 21.37 -28.27 43.02
N ARG A 328 20.71 -27.14 42.78
CA ARG A 328 19.25 -26.99 42.98
C ARG A 328 18.46 -26.66 41.71
N GLN A 329 19.10 -26.32 40.60
CA GLN A 329 18.40 -25.99 39.36
C GLN A 329 19.12 -26.60 38.16
N GLU A 330 18.48 -27.57 37.51
CA GLU A 330 18.32 -27.43 36.06
C GLU A 330 17.51 -26.15 35.90
N SER A 331 17.97 -25.18 35.11
CA SER A 331 17.31 -23.87 34.96
C SER A 331 16.46 -23.83 33.68
N PRO A 332 15.27 -24.47 33.63
CA PRO A 332 14.38 -24.42 32.47
C PRO A 332 13.94 -22.97 32.20
N GLN A 333 13.71 -22.15 33.22
CA GLN A 333 13.29 -20.75 33.07
C GLN A 333 14.24 -19.88 32.24
N ILE A 334 15.57 -20.07 32.35
CA ILE A 334 16.54 -19.27 31.57
C ILE A 334 16.57 -19.75 30.12
N LYS A 335 16.52 -21.07 29.91
CA LYS A 335 16.48 -21.66 28.57
C LYS A 335 15.19 -21.30 27.83
N ASP A 336 14.06 -21.34 28.53
CA ASP A 336 12.75 -20.96 28.00
C ASP A 336 12.70 -19.46 27.67
N THR A 337 13.29 -18.61 28.51
CA THR A 337 13.38 -17.15 28.25
C THR A 337 14.30 -16.86 27.06
N LEU A 338 15.44 -17.54 26.95
CA LEU A 338 16.37 -17.41 25.83
C LEU A 338 15.74 -17.91 24.52
N GLN A 339 14.99 -19.01 24.57
CA GLN A 339 14.24 -19.51 23.41
C GLN A 339 13.13 -18.54 23.00
N ALA A 340 12.40 -17.94 23.95
CA ALA A 340 11.38 -16.94 23.66
C ALA A 340 11.95 -15.68 22.99
N VAL A 341 13.05 -15.15 23.53
CA VAL A 341 13.76 -13.98 22.96
C VAL A 341 14.35 -14.33 21.59
N ALA A 342 14.99 -15.50 21.45
CA ALA A 342 15.54 -15.93 20.18
C ALA A 342 14.44 -16.10 19.11
N HIS A 343 13.27 -16.61 19.50
CA HIS A 343 12.11 -16.68 18.62
C HIS A 343 11.61 -15.28 18.21
N GLU A 344 11.52 -14.34 19.16
CA GLU A 344 11.11 -12.95 18.90
C GLU A 344 12.05 -12.22 17.92
N ILE A 345 13.35 -12.55 17.94
CA ILE A 345 14.35 -11.99 17.02
C ILE A 345 14.38 -12.76 15.69
N ARG A 346 14.17 -14.08 15.72
CA ARG A 346 14.25 -14.94 14.52
C ARG A 346 13.16 -14.61 13.50
N ASN A 347 11.93 -14.35 13.92
CA ASN A 347 10.84 -14.01 13.00
C ASN A 347 11.14 -12.78 12.13
N PRO A 348 11.43 -11.58 12.70
CA PRO A 348 11.74 -10.41 11.89
C PRO A 348 13.06 -10.56 11.11
N LEU A 349 14.02 -11.34 11.60
CA LEU A 349 15.25 -11.69 10.86
C LEU A 349 14.94 -12.50 9.60
N LEU A 350 14.07 -13.52 9.69
CA LEU A 350 13.64 -14.32 8.55
C LEU A 350 12.88 -13.47 7.52
N ILE A 351 12.06 -12.50 7.96
CA ILE A 351 11.36 -11.56 7.05
C ILE A 351 12.38 -10.78 6.22
N VAL A 352 13.31 -10.11 6.90
CA VAL A 352 14.29 -9.21 6.25
C VAL A 352 15.24 -10.01 5.36
N GLY A 353 15.79 -11.12 5.86
CA GLY A 353 16.69 -11.99 5.11
C GLY A 353 16.00 -12.66 3.91
N GLY A 354 14.76 -13.14 4.09
CA GLY A 354 13.95 -13.75 3.04
C GLY A 354 13.60 -12.76 1.92
N PHE A 355 13.17 -11.55 2.29
CA PHE A 355 12.92 -10.47 1.34
C PHE A 355 14.18 -10.09 0.56
N ALA A 356 15.30 -9.85 1.25
CA ALA A 356 16.58 -9.52 0.61
C ALA A 356 17.02 -10.61 -0.37
N LYS A 357 16.86 -11.89 0.00
CA LYS A 357 17.21 -13.03 -0.86
C LYS A 357 16.40 -13.04 -2.14
N ARG A 358 15.08 -12.88 -2.06
CA ARG A 358 14.22 -12.80 -3.24
C ARG A 358 14.55 -11.58 -4.09
N LEU A 359 14.64 -10.40 -3.48
CA LEU A 359 14.92 -9.16 -4.18
C LEU A 359 16.25 -9.21 -4.94
N SER A 360 17.28 -9.88 -4.40
CA SER A 360 18.59 -10.06 -5.05
C SER A 360 18.50 -10.66 -6.45
N THR A 361 17.49 -11.50 -6.72
CA THR A 361 17.29 -12.16 -8.01
C THR A 361 16.65 -11.25 -9.07
N SER A 362 16.00 -10.17 -8.64
CA SER A 362 15.30 -9.19 -9.51
C SER A 362 16.12 -7.93 -9.81
N LEU A 363 17.26 -7.77 -9.14
CA LEU A 363 18.15 -6.62 -9.26
C LEU A 363 19.31 -6.90 -10.22
N GLU A 364 19.72 -5.87 -10.95
CA GLU A 364 20.94 -5.93 -11.76
C GLU A 364 22.18 -6.10 -10.87
N GLN A 365 23.10 -6.97 -11.28
CA GLN A 365 24.35 -7.23 -10.56
C GLN A 365 25.17 -5.95 -10.42
N ASP A 366 25.77 -5.73 -9.25
CA ASP A 366 26.59 -4.56 -8.89
C ASP A 366 25.86 -3.20 -8.83
N SER A 367 24.53 -3.17 -9.06
CA SER A 367 23.69 -2.00 -8.78
C SER A 367 23.79 -1.59 -7.30
N GLU A 368 23.44 -0.34 -7.00
CA GLU A 368 23.45 0.17 -5.62
C GLU A 368 22.53 -0.68 -4.73
N GLY A 369 21.29 -0.96 -5.18
CA GLY A 369 20.36 -1.82 -4.47
C GLY A 369 20.91 -3.24 -4.25
N TRP A 370 21.60 -3.82 -5.25
CA TRP A 370 22.19 -5.16 -5.12
C TRP A 370 23.26 -5.20 -4.03
N LYS A 371 24.12 -4.16 -3.94
CA LYS A 371 25.16 -4.05 -2.91
C LYS A 371 24.55 -3.98 -1.51
N TYR A 372 23.50 -3.18 -1.32
CA TYR A 372 22.79 -3.14 -0.03
C TYR A 372 22.16 -4.49 0.33
N VAL A 373 21.56 -5.17 -0.64
CA VAL A 373 20.99 -6.50 -0.44
C VAL A 373 22.04 -7.51 0.01
N GLN A 374 23.27 -7.46 -0.54
CA GLN A 374 24.35 -8.33 -0.07
C GLN A 374 24.74 -8.06 1.40
N ILE A 375 24.77 -6.78 1.81
CA ILE A 375 25.02 -6.41 3.21
C ILE A 375 23.95 -7.01 4.13
N ILE A 376 22.67 -6.90 3.76
CA ILE A 376 21.57 -7.48 4.53
C ILE A 376 21.69 -8.99 4.63
N LEU A 377 22.06 -9.67 3.53
CA LEU A 377 22.20 -11.13 3.51
C LEU A 377 23.38 -11.62 4.35
N GLU A 378 24.51 -10.93 4.32
CA GLU A 378 25.69 -11.24 5.15
C GLU A 378 25.38 -11.05 6.63
N GLU A 379 24.76 -9.92 6.98
CA GLU A 379 24.41 -9.61 8.36
C GLU A 379 23.30 -10.51 8.89
N SER A 380 22.34 -10.90 8.04
CA SER A 380 21.29 -11.87 8.42
C SER A 380 21.90 -13.22 8.81
N LYS A 381 22.84 -13.73 8.01
CA LYS A 381 23.57 -14.98 8.32
C LYS A 381 24.37 -14.86 9.63
N ARG A 382 25.01 -13.71 9.87
CA ARG A 382 25.76 -13.45 11.10
C ARG A 382 24.84 -13.52 12.34
N LEU A 383 23.66 -12.91 12.25
CA LEU A 383 22.67 -12.92 13.33
C LEU A 383 22.05 -14.31 13.55
N GLU A 384 21.77 -15.07 12.49
CA GLU A 384 21.31 -16.45 12.61
C GLU A 384 22.33 -17.32 13.35
N ALA A 385 23.61 -17.22 12.99
CA ALA A 385 24.68 -17.94 13.67
C ALA A 385 24.80 -17.53 15.16
N ALA A 386 24.64 -16.25 15.47
CA ALA A 386 24.65 -15.76 16.85
C ALA A 386 23.46 -16.29 17.66
N LEU A 387 22.26 -16.32 17.09
CA LEU A 387 21.06 -16.86 17.73
C LEU A 387 21.15 -18.38 17.96
N ALA A 388 21.70 -19.12 16.98
CA ALA A 388 21.96 -20.55 17.10
C ALA A 388 22.94 -20.85 18.26
N ALA A 389 24.03 -20.08 18.36
CA ALA A 389 24.98 -20.19 19.46
C ALA A 389 24.35 -19.87 20.83
N MET A 390 23.43 -18.89 20.90
CA MET A 390 22.72 -18.52 22.13
C MET A 390 21.70 -19.57 22.60
N THR A 391 21.07 -20.28 21.68
CA THR A 391 20.02 -21.29 21.97
C THR A 391 20.55 -22.72 22.10
N GLY A 392 21.81 -22.95 21.73
CA GLY A 392 22.42 -24.28 21.70
C GLY A 392 21.92 -25.15 20.54
N GLU A 393 21.28 -24.55 19.53
CA GLU A 393 20.87 -25.22 18.29
C GLU A 393 22.07 -25.30 17.35
N SER A 394 22.42 -26.50 16.88
CA SER A 394 23.46 -26.66 15.86
C SER A 394 22.94 -26.10 14.54
N THR A 395 23.68 -25.18 13.92
CA THR A 395 23.41 -24.73 12.54
C THR A 395 23.43 -25.95 11.62
N ALA A 396 22.26 -26.37 11.12
CA ALA A 396 22.19 -27.39 10.09
C ALA A 396 22.67 -26.77 8.77
N ASN A 397 23.76 -27.32 8.25
CA ASN A 397 24.39 -26.96 6.97
C ASN A 397 23.43 -27.07 5.78
#